data_AF-A0AA38CIF2-F1
#
_entry.id   AF-A0AA38CIF2-F1
#
_cell.length_a   1.000
_cell.length_b   1.000
_cell.length_c   1.000
_cell.angle_alpha   90.00
_cell.angle_beta   90.00
_cell.angle_gamma   90.00
#
_symmetry.space_group_name_H-M   'P 1'
#
loop_
_entity.id
_entity.type
_entity.pdbx_description
1 polymer ?
#
loop_
_entity_poly.entity_id
_entity_poly.type
_entity_poly.pdbx_seq_one_letter_code
_entity_poly.pdbx_strand_id
1 'polypeptide(L)'
;QNSKRIVMALQSGLKSELTWALNSLTLLSFKEKEDVRKDATPLAKLPGVLDALLQVIDDWRDIARPRMSAKLARPRLLGINSVFSGFGFEFETTNPNDPLSRVRLGPDAKTSENTGDGNQSRGSDWWYDEEGLFNLDEEGRVERQQCAVAASNVIRNFSFMPENETVMAQHRHCLETVIQCMEDHDTEDEELVTNAIETIVNLAPFLNLRIFSSSKPSQHAHITEKRAVEAIMGMLESPIKAWHCAAAELLGRLIVNPDNEPFIVPFVPQVYKRLVDLLSFLGADAQAAAVAALHNFAEVNMDCRLRLVNERWAIGRLLKIIQSPHPLLEVCRKAALTLENLACEPQNRTQLMAYESTFAEIAFSDARLSDTFARILYELTSKANSKLGTARGVWGL
;
A
#
# COMPACT_ATOMS: atom_id res chain seq x y z
N GLN A 1 -16.08 -26.01 -15.43
CA GLN A 1 -16.35 -26.97 -14.33
C GLN A 1 -15.31 -26.87 -13.20
N ASN A 2 -14.02 -26.72 -13.49
CA ASN A 2 -12.97 -26.60 -12.46
C ASN A 2 -13.05 -25.31 -11.62
N SER A 3 -13.43 -24.16 -12.18
CA SER A 3 -13.53 -22.88 -11.45
C SER A 3 -14.51 -22.91 -10.27
N LYS A 4 -15.70 -23.50 -10.47
CA LYS A 4 -16.69 -23.65 -9.39
C LYS A 4 -16.17 -24.51 -8.24
N ARG A 5 -15.43 -25.58 -8.55
CA ARG A 5 -14.78 -26.43 -7.53
C ARG A 5 -13.73 -25.64 -6.74
N ILE A 6 -12.90 -24.85 -7.43
CA ILE A 6 -11.89 -23.99 -6.79
C ILE A 6 -12.56 -23.00 -5.82
N VAL A 7 -13.60 -22.29 -6.26
CA VAL A 7 -14.35 -21.36 -5.39
C VAL A 7 -14.94 -22.06 -4.18
N MET A 8 -15.59 -23.20 -4.38
CA MET A 8 -16.16 -23.98 -3.27
C MET A 8 -15.08 -24.50 -2.32
N ALA A 9 -13.92 -24.90 -2.83
CA ALA A 9 -12.79 -25.36 -2.02
C ALA A 9 -12.21 -24.22 -1.17
N LEU A 10 -12.01 -23.03 -1.74
CA LEU A 10 -11.60 -21.82 -1.01
C LEU A 10 -12.58 -21.45 0.12
N GLN A 11 -13.88 -21.58 -0.14
CA GLN A 11 -14.95 -21.23 0.81
C GLN A 11 -15.31 -22.36 1.80
N SER A 12 -14.77 -23.57 1.61
CA SER A 12 -15.20 -24.76 2.38
C SER A 12 -14.76 -24.73 3.84
N GLY A 13 -13.72 -23.97 4.17
CA GLY A 13 -13.04 -24.04 5.47
C GLY A 13 -12.25 -25.34 5.70
N LEU A 14 -12.22 -26.27 4.74
CA LEU A 14 -11.47 -27.52 4.83
C LEU A 14 -10.03 -27.29 4.40
N LYS A 15 -9.08 -27.53 5.30
CA LYS A 15 -7.64 -27.33 5.07
C LYS A 15 -7.14 -27.98 3.77
N SER A 16 -7.44 -29.26 3.55
CA SER A 16 -6.97 -29.98 2.36
C SER A 16 -7.50 -29.39 1.05
N GLU A 17 -8.77 -28.96 1.03
CA GLU A 17 -9.39 -28.36 -0.16
C GLU A 17 -8.86 -26.94 -0.39
N LEU A 18 -8.70 -26.15 0.67
CA LEU A 18 -8.11 -24.81 0.61
C LEU A 18 -6.68 -24.87 0.07
N THR A 19 -5.83 -25.73 0.62
CA THR A 19 -4.45 -25.93 0.13
C THR A 19 -4.43 -26.40 -1.32
N TRP A 20 -5.29 -27.36 -1.70
CA TRP A 20 -5.39 -27.80 -3.09
C TRP A 20 -5.80 -26.66 -4.03
N ALA A 21 -6.77 -25.84 -3.63
CA ALA A 21 -7.26 -24.72 -4.44
C ALA A 21 -6.19 -23.63 -4.62
N LEU A 22 -5.50 -23.26 -3.53
CA LEU A 22 -4.42 -22.27 -3.57
C LEU A 22 -3.26 -22.77 -4.45
N ASN A 23 -2.81 -24.02 -4.29
CA ASN A 23 -1.76 -24.59 -5.15
C ASN A 23 -2.17 -24.63 -6.63
N SER A 24 -3.43 -25.00 -6.91
CA SER A 24 -3.96 -25.00 -8.27
C SER A 24 -3.99 -23.59 -8.87
N LEU A 25 -4.39 -22.59 -8.08
CA LEU A 25 -4.42 -21.21 -8.52
C LEU A 25 -3.03 -20.60 -8.69
N THR A 26 -2.05 -20.95 -7.85
CA THR A 26 -0.66 -20.54 -8.03
C THR A 26 -0.15 -20.97 -9.40
N LEU A 27 -0.39 -22.24 -9.79
CA LEU A 27 -0.03 -22.75 -11.12
C LEU A 27 -0.76 -22.03 -12.25
N LEU A 28 -2.06 -21.73 -12.09
CA LEU A 28 -2.85 -21.02 -13.10
C LEU A 28 -2.52 -19.53 -13.21
N SER A 29 -2.00 -18.94 -12.13
CA SER A 29 -1.61 -17.53 -12.04
C SER A 29 -0.20 -17.26 -12.59
N PHE A 30 0.61 -18.30 -12.77
CA PHE A 30 1.98 -18.16 -13.26
C PHE A 30 2.02 -18.08 -14.78
N LYS A 31 2.76 -17.09 -15.30
CA LYS A 31 3.06 -16.94 -16.73
C LYS A 31 4.58 -16.91 -16.88
N GLU A 32 5.15 -17.95 -17.48
CA GLU A 32 6.58 -17.97 -17.78
C GLU A 32 6.88 -16.98 -18.92
N LYS A 33 7.97 -16.22 -18.77
CA LYS A 33 8.27 -15.02 -19.59
C LYS A 33 8.55 -15.35 -21.07
N GLU A 34 8.78 -16.61 -21.43
CA GLU A 34 9.18 -17.03 -22.78
C GLU A 34 8.28 -18.09 -23.43
N ASP A 35 7.31 -18.66 -22.70
CA ASP A 35 6.53 -19.76 -23.27
C ASP A 35 5.37 -19.23 -24.13
N VAL A 36 5.39 -19.58 -25.42
CA VAL A 36 4.37 -19.27 -26.44
C VAL A 36 3.01 -19.94 -26.11
N ARG A 37 2.94 -20.67 -24.99
CA ARG A 37 1.74 -21.33 -24.49
C ARG A 37 0.76 -20.31 -23.91
N LYS A 38 -0.40 -20.24 -24.56
CA LYS A 38 -1.60 -19.44 -24.23
C LYS A 38 -2.31 -19.90 -22.93
N ASP A 39 -1.57 -20.35 -21.91
CA ASP A 39 -2.18 -21.13 -20.82
C ASP A 39 -2.42 -20.33 -19.52
N ALA A 40 -2.07 -19.04 -19.47
CA ALA A 40 -2.52 -18.17 -18.39
C ALA A 40 -4.05 -18.05 -18.43
N THR A 41 -4.70 -18.38 -17.32
CA THR A 41 -6.17 -18.37 -17.24
C THR A 41 -6.63 -17.06 -16.57
N PRO A 42 -7.09 -16.05 -17.35
CA PRO A 42 -7.50 -14.77 -16.78
C PRO A 42 -8.73 -14.92 -15.88
N LEU A 43 -8.94 -13.94 -14.99
CA LEU A 43 -10.06 -13.92 -14.05
C LEU A 43 -11.42 -14.01 -14.74
N ALA A 44 -11.54 -13.49 -15.97
CA ALA A 44 -12.76 -13.62 -16.78
C ALA A 44 -13.20 -15.09 -17.02
N LYS A 45 -12.25 -16.05 -17.01
CA LYS A 45 -12.54 -17.49 -17.12
C LYS A 45 -12.75 -18.18 -15.76
N LEU A 46 -12.54 -17.45 -14.66
CA LEU A 46 -12.57 -17.93 -13.28
C LEU A 46 -13.55 -17.08 -12.43
N PRO A 47 -14.85 -17.10 -12.74
CA PRO A 47 -15.82 -16.26 -12.03
C PRO A 47 -15.87 -16.60 -10.54
N GLY A 48 -15.87 -15.57 -9.68
CA GLY A 48 -15.93 -15.68 -8.22
C GLY A 48 -14.63 -16.06 -7.53
N VAL A 49 -13.54 -16.31 -8.28
CA VAL A 49 -12.24 -16.66 -7.67
C VAL A 49 -11.62 -15.46 -6.95
N LEU A 50 -11.72 -14.25 -7.51
CA LEU A 50 -11.19 -13.05 -6.85
C LEU A 50 -11.88 -12.82 -5.49
N ASP A 51 -13.22 -12.84 -5.45
CA ASP A 51 -13.98 -12.69 -4.20
C ASP A 51 -13.63 -13.78 -3.18
N ALA A 52 -13.48 -15.03 -3.62
CA ALA A 52 -13.12 -16.14 -2.75
C ALA A 52 -11.69 -16.02 -2.19
N LEU A 53 -10.73 -15.52 -2.97
CA LEU A 53 -9.37 -15.25 -2.49
C LEU A 53 -9.34 -14.09 -1.49
N LEU A 54 -10.10 -13.02 -1.75
CA LEU A 54 -10.23 -11.89 -0.83
C LEU A 54 -10.84 -12.33 0.51
N GLN A 55 -11.84 -13.22 0.48
CA GLN A 55 -12.42 -13.79 1.70
C GLN A 55 -11.38 -14.55 2.55
N VAL A 56 -10.42 -15.26 1.94
CA VAL A 56 -9.35 -15.96 2.69
C VAL A 56 -8.48 -14.96 3.44
N ILE A 57 -8.18 -13.80 2.84
CA ILE A 57 -7.41 -12.74 3.49
C ILE A 57 -8.23 -12.08 4.60
N ASP A 58 -9.51 -11.79 4.35
CA ASP A 58 -10.40 -11.19 5.35
C ASP A 58 -10.56 -12.09 6.57
N ASP A 59 -10.74 -13.40 6.37
CA ASP A 59 -10.83 -14.39 7.43
C ASP A 59 -9.57 -14.40 8.32
N TRP A 60 -8.37 -14.31 7.72
CA TRP A 60 -7.12 -14.18 8.47
C TRP A 60 -7.12 -12.90 9.31
N ARG A 61 -7.49 -11.77 8.72
CA ARG A 61 -7.43 -10.47 9.38
C ARG A 61 -8.44 -10.31 10.50
N ASP A 62 -9.59 -10.97 10.41
CA ASP A 62 -10.55 -11.08 11.52
C ASP A 62 -9.96 -11.83 12.74
N ILE A 63 -9.02 -12.74 12.50
CA ILE A 63 -8.35 -13.54 13.55
C ILE A 63 -7.09 -12.82 14.08
N ALA A 64 -6.35 -12.14 13.21
CA ALA A 64 -5.08 -11.50 13.55
C ALA A 64 -5.24 -10.29 14.50
N ARG A 65 -6.41 -9.64 14.53
CA ARG A 65 -6.66 -8.46 15.36
C ARG A 65 -6.80 -8.80 16.85
N PRO A 66 -6.06 -8.15 17.77
CA PRO A 66 -6.24 -8.30 19.21
C PRO A 66 -7.67 -7.91 19.65
N ARG A 67 -8.40 -8.82 20.32
CA ARG A 67 -9.84 -8.64 20.61
C ARG A 67 -10.20 -7.48 21.57
N MET A 68 -9.24 -6.79 22.18
CA MET A 68 -9.51 -5.59 22.99
C MET A 68 -10.15 -4.45 22.17
N SER A 69 -9.89 -4.39 20.85
CA SER A 69 -10.52 -3.47 19.90
C SER A 69 -11.69 -4.10 19.11
N ALA A 70 -11.93 -5.41 19.25
CA ALA A 70 -12.98 -6.16 18.55
C ALA A 70 -14.38 -6.07 19.19
N LYS A 71 -14.55 -5.36 20.32
CA LYS A 71 -15.87 -5.09 20.93
C LYS A 71 -16.83 -4.32 20.01
N LEU A 72 -16.35 -3.80 18.87
CA LEU A 72 -17.14 -3.13 17.83
C LEU A 72 -17.38 -3.99 16.57
N ALA A 73 -16.85 -5.21 16.50
CA ALA A 73 -16.95 -6.05 15.32
C ALA A 73 -18.20 -6.95 15.35
N ARG A 74 -19.26 -6.46 14.66
CA ARG A 74 -20.46 -7.15 14.14
C ARG A 74 -21.27 -8.07 15.09
N PRO A 75 -22.58 -7.82 15.24
CA PRO A 75 -23.51 -8.85 15.68
C PRO A 75 -23.64 -9.94 14.60
N ARG A 76 -23.35 -11.20 14.94
CA ARG A 76 -23.73 -12.35 14.10
C ARG A 76 -25.20 -12.67 14.36
N LEU A 77 -26.04 -12.60 13.34
CA LEU A 77 -27.44 -13.03 13.41
C LEU A 77 -27.53 -14.52 13.04
N LEU A 78 -27.87 -15.36 14.00
CA LEU A 78 -28.25 -16.76 13.79
C LEU A 78 -29.72 -16.93 14.18
N GLY A 79 -30.56 -17.31 13.20
CA GLY A 79 -31.96 -17.65 13.43
C GLY A 79 -32.86 -16.46 13.78
N ILE A 80 -34.17 -16.75 13.84
CA ILE A 80 -35.27 -15.78 13.95
C ILE A 80 -35.02 -14.76 15.08
N ASN A 81 -34.66 -13.54 14.69
CA ASN A 81 -34.67 -12.32 15.50
C ASN A 81 -34.05 -12.42 16.91
N SER A 82 -32.89 -13.08 17.06
CA SER A 82 -32.10 -12.95 18.29
C SER A 82 -30.69 -12.46 17.98
N VAL A 83 -30.30 -11.35 18.62
CA VAL A 83 -28.95 -10.78 18.54
C VAL A 83 -28.10 -11.57 19.52
N PHE A 84 -27.31 -12.53 19.02
CA PHE A 84 -26.44 -13.35 19.85
C PHE A 84 -24.99 -12.83 19.72
N SER A 85 -24.57 -12.02 20.69
CA SER A 85 -23.15 -11.86 20.98
C SER A 85 -22.70 -13.18 21.59
N GLY A 86 -21.74 -13.88 20.98
CA GLY A 86 -21.24 -15.20 21.41
C GLY A 86 -20.56 -15.25 22.79
N PHE A 87 -20.80 -14.25 23.62
CA PHE A 87 -20.44 -14.20 25.02
C PHE A 87 -21.73 -13.87 25.77
N GLY A 88 -22.13 -14.75 26.69
CA GLY A 88 -23.22 -14.48 27.61
C GLY A 88 -22.92 -13.19 28.36
N PHE A 89 -23.48 -12.08 27.88
CA PHE A 89 -23.52 -10.87 28.66
C PHE A 89 -24.50 -11.10 29.80
N GLU A 90 -24.03 -10.78 31.00
CA GLU A 90 -24.81 -10.69 32.23
C GLU A 90 -25.99 -9.76 32.02
N PHE A 91 -27.10 -10.30 31.50
CA PHE A 91 -28.38 -9.89 32.00
C PHE A 91 -28.57 -10.67 33.29
N GLU A 92 -28.37 -9.96 34.40
CA GLU A 92 -28.87 -10.33 35.71
C GLU A 92 -30.40 -10.44 35.61
N THR A 93 -30.88 -11.54 35.04
CA THR A 93 -32.28 -11.92 35.11
C THR A 93 -32.45 -12.54 36.49
N THR A 94 -32.73 -11.68 37.47
CA THR A 94 -33.26 -12.09 38.77
C THR A 94 -34.64 -12.71 38.54
N ASN A 95 -34.66 -13.94 38.06
CA ASN A 95 -35.84 -14.77 37.99
C ASN A 95 -35.78 -15.75 39.17
N PRO A 96 -36.60 -15.57 40.23
CA PRO A 96 -36.51 -16.35 41.46
C PRO A 96 -36.93 -17.83 41.32
N ASN A 97 -37.20 -18.31 40.10
CA ASN A 97 -37.64 -19.67 39.82
C ASN A 97 -36.72 -20.46 38.87
N ASP A 98 -35.44 -20.07 38.72
CA ASP A 98 -34.48 -20.87 37.95
C ASP A 98 -34.08 -22.15 38.71
N PRO A 99 -34.41 -23.36 38.19
CA PRO A 99 -34.06 -24.64 38.82
C PRO A 99 -32.54 -24.92 38.88
N LEU A 100 -31.68 -24.10 38.25
CA LEU A 100 -30.22 -24.27 38.26
C LEU A 100 -29.49 -23.48 39.37
N SER A 101 -30.22 -22.68 40.15
CA SER A 101 -29.67 -21.94 41.31
C SER A 101 -29.03 -22.84 42.37
N ARG A 102 -29.43 -24.12 42.46
CA ARG A 102 -28.90 -25.09 43.43
C ARG A 102 -27.57 -25.74 43.04
N VAL A 103 -27.11 -25.60 41.79
CA VAL A 103 -25.81 -26.17 41.34
C VAL A 103 -24.65 -25.18 41.58
N ARG A 104 -24.95 -23.89 41.79
CA ARG A 104 -23.94 -22.83 42.01
C ARG A 104 -23.49 -22.65 43.47
N LEU A 105 -24.06 -23.39 44.42
CA LEU A 105 -23.63 -23.37 45.82
C LEU A 105 -22.88 -24.68 46.12
N GLY A 106 -21.55 -24.60 46.11
CA GLY A 106 -20.68 -25.66 46.62
C GLY A 106 -20.93 -25.92 48.12
N PRO A 107 -20.60 -27.12 48.61
CA PRO A 107 -20.98 -27.56 49.95
C PRO A 107 -20.19 -26.84 51.05
N ASP A 108 -20.91 -26.29 52.02
CA ASP A 108 -20.40 -25.83 53.32
C ASP A 108 -19.77 -27.00 54.10
N ALA A 109 -18.51 -26.84 54.52
CA ALA A 109 -17.94 -27.62 55.62
C ALA A 109 -17.12 -26.70 56.54
N LYS A 110 -17.68 -26.40 57.72
CA LYS A 110 -16.92 -25.96 58.89
C LYS A 110 -16.36 -27.21 59.57
N THR A 111 -15.08 -27.25 59.95
CA THR A 111 -14.55 -27.07 61.33
C THR A 111 -13.05 -27.50 61.41
N SER A 112 -12.31 -26.76 62.27
CA SER A 112 -11.06 -27.08 63.02
C SER A 112 -9.65 -27.00 62.40
N GLU A 113 -8.94 -25.95 62.82
CA GLU A 113 -7.60 -25.90 63.48
C GLU A 113 -6.27 -26.20 62.73
N ASN A 114 -5.49 -25.11 62.57
CA ASN A 114 -4.05 -24.92 62.82
C ASN A 114 -3.01 -25.98 62.40
N THR A 115 -2.16 -25.65 61.42
CA THR A 115 -0.73 -25.23 61.55
C THR A 115 0.02 -25.40 60.22
N GLY A 116 0.96 -24.48 59.92
CA GLY A 116 2.10 -24.80 59.06
C GLY A 116 2.19 -24.08 57.72
N ASP A 117 3.15 -23.16 57.67
CA ASP A 117 3.73 -22.43 56.54
C ASP A 117 4.05 -23.32 55.31
N GLY A 118 3.83 -22.82 54.08
CA GLY A 118 4.16 -23.61 52.88
C GLY A 118 3.51 -23.14 51.57
N ASN A 119 4.19 -22.23 50.89
CA ASN A 119 3.97 -21.70 49.54
C ASN A 119 3.52 -22.74 48.49
N GLN A 120 2.30 -22.62 47.91
CA GLN A 120 1.92 -23.06 46.55
C GLN A 120 0.46 -22.67 46.21
N SER A 121 0.26 -21.51 45.58
CA SER A 121 -1.02 -21.18 44.92
C SER A 121 -1.06 -21.84 43.54
N ARG A 122 -1.52 -23.10 43.48
CA ARG A 122 -1.69 -23.87 42.24
C ARG A 122 -3.18 -23.97 41.84
N GLY A 123 -3.90 -22.84 41.89
CA GLY A 123 -5.37 -22.86 41.89
C GLY A 123 -6.08 -21.72 41.17
N SER A 124 -5.44 -21.04 40.22
CA SER A 124 -6.09 -19.94 39.44
C SER A 124 -5.89 -19.99 37.93
N ASP A 125 -5.21 -21.00 37.39
CA ASP A 125 -4.85 -21.01 35.96
C ASP A 125 -5.84 -21.79 35.09
N TRP A 126 -6.77 -22.56 35.68
CA TRP A 126 -7.64 -23.46 34.91
C TRP A 126 -8.74 -22.75 34.11
N TRP A 127 -9.11 -21.51 34.48
CA TRP A 127 -10.20 -20.77 33.82
C TRP A 127 -9.73 -19.72 32.81
N TYR A 128 -8.44 -19.39 32.78
CA TYR A 128 -7.85 -18.53 31.74
C TYR A 128 -7.34 -19.33 30.53
N ASP A 129 -7.14 -20.64 30.67
CA ASP A 129 -6.74 -21.54 29.57
C ASP A 129 -7.90 -21.94 28.63
N GLU A 130 -9.16 -21.65 28.98
CA GLU A 130 -10.30 -21.87 28.07
C GLU A 130 -10.39 -20.84 26.93
N GLU A 131 -9.47 -19.87 26.86
CA GLU A 131 -9.29 -19.07 25.65
C GLU A 131 -8.84 -19.92 24.45
N GLY A 132 -8.38 -21.16 24.63
CA GLY A 132 -7.98 -22.07 23.54
C GLY A 132 -9.09 -22.97 22.98
N LEU A 133 -10.28 -23.05 23.60
CA LEU A 133 -11.28 -24.07 23.20
C LEU A 133 -12.06 -23.68 21.93
N PHE A 134 -12.19 -22.37 21.68
CA PHE A 134 -12.88 -21.81 20.50
C PHE A 134 -12.02 -20.82 19.70
N ASN A 135 -10.78 -20.58 20.12
CA ASN A 135 -9.80 -19.83 19.34
C ASN A 135 -8.87 -20.82 18.65
N LEU A 136 -8.35 -20.45 17.48
CA LEU A 136 -7.28 -21.22 16.86
C LEU A 136 -6.08 -21.23 17.81
N ASP A 137 -5.51 -22.41 17.99
CA ASP A 137 -4.18 -22.53 18.56
C ASP A 137 -3.15 -21.79 17.71
N GLU A 138 -1.94 -21.62 18.24
CA GLU A 138 -0.89 -20.91 17.52
C GLU A 138 -0.59 -21.54 16.15
N GLU A 139 -0.63 -22.87 16.09
CA GLU A 139 -0.48 -23.63 14.85
C GLU A 139 -1.58 -23.29 13.84
N GLY A 140 -2.85 -23.31 14.25
CA GLY A 140 -3.97 -22.92 13.41
C GLY A 140 -3.93 -21.46 12.95
N ARG A 141 -3.39 -20.54 13.76
CA ARG A 141 -3.17 -19.14 13.35
C ARG A 141 -2.09 -19.03 12.27
N VAL A 142 -0.93 -19.65 12.47
CA VAL A 142 0.16 -19.67 11.48
C VAL A 142 -0.32 -20.27 10.16
N GLU A 143 -1.12 -21.34 10.20
CA GLU A 143 -1.69 -21.95 9.00
C GLU A 143 -2.64 -21.00 8.24
N ARG A 144 -3.48 -20.24 8.96
CA ARG A 144 -4.37 -19.25 8.36
C ARG A 144 -3.59 -18.07 7.75
N GLN A 145 -2.53 -17.62 8.42
CA GLN A 145 -1.62 -16.61 7.88
C GLN A 145 -0.98 -17.08 6.58
N GLN A 146 -0.45 -18.31 6.55
CA GLN A 146 0.12 -18.89 5.33
C GLN A 146 -0.90 -18.99 4.18
N CYS A 147 -2.15 -19.32 4.49
CA CYS A 147 -3.21 -19.32 3.48
C CYS A 147 -3.50 -17.92 2.95
N ALA A 148 -3.50 -16.90 3.81
CA ALA A 148 -3.68 -15.50 3.40
C ALA A 148 -2.51 -15.00 2.55
N VAL A 149 -1.27 -15.33 2.93
CA VAL A 149 -0.06 -15.04 2.14
C VAL A 149 -0.16 -15.72 0.76
N ALA A 150 -0.49 -17.00 0.71
CA ALA A 150 -0.69 -17.73 -0.56
C ALA A 150 -1.81 -17.12 -1.42
N ALA A 151 -2.94 -16.71 -0.82
CA ALA A 151 -4.01 -16.03 -1.54
C ALA A 151 -3.55 -14.66 -2.09
N SER A 152 -2.81 -13.89 -1.30
CA SER A 152 -2.26 -12.60 -1.72
C SER A 152 -1.24 -12.74 -2.86
N ASN A 153 -0.42 -13.79 -2.85
CA ASN A 153 0.50 -14.14 -3.93
C ASN A 153 -0.26 -14.42 -5.25
N VAL A 154 -1.37 -15.16 -5.18
CA VAL A 154 -2.22 -15.43 -6.36
C VAL A 154 -2.84 -14.15 -6.90
N ILE A 155 -3.40 -13.30 -6.03
CA ILE A 155 -3.96 -11.99 -6.41
C ILE A 155 -2.89 -11.12 -7.07
N ARG A 156 -1.70 -11.04 -6.46
CA ARG A 156 -0.55 -10.32 -6.99
C ARG A 156 -0.18 -10.83 -8.37
N ASN A 157 -0.07 -12.13 -8.58
CA ASN A 157 0.21 -12.69 -9.90
C ASN A 157 -0.87 -12.38 -10.93
N PHE A 158 -2.15 -12.44 -10.55
CA PHE A 158 -3.24 -12.04 -11.44
C PHE A 158 -3.16 -10.57 -11.86
N SER A 159 -2.64 -9.67 -11.01
CA SER A 159 -2.43 -8.26 -11.36
C SER A 159 -1.39 -8.04 -12.45
N PHE A 160 -0.47 -8.98 -12.69
CA PHE A 160 0.51 -8.93 -13.78
C PHE A 160 -0.04 -9.44 -15.13
N MET A 161 -1.29 -9.91 -15.16
CA MET A 161 -1.95 -10.30 -16.40
C MET A 161 -2.70 -9.09 -16.99
N PRO A 162 -2.35 -8.62 -18.19
CA PRO A 162 -2.99 -7.45 -18.81
C PRO A 162 -4.51 -7.56 -18.93
N GLU A 163 -5.04 -8.78 -19.06
CA GLU A 163 -6.48 -9.05 -19.15
C GLU A 163 -7.24 -8.81 -17.83
N ASN A 164 -6.54 -8.75 -16.70
CA ASN A 164 -7.13 -8.62 -15.36
C ASN A 164 -7.03 -7.20 -14.78
N GLU A 165 -6.05 -6.40 -15.21
CA GLU A 165 -5.69 -5.11 -14.60
C GLU A 165 -6.90 -4.18 -14.44
N THR A 166 -7.68 -3.98 -15.51
CA THR A 166 -8.86 -3.11 -15.47
C THR A 166 -9.94 -3.65 -14.53
N VAL A 167 -10.21 -4.96 -14.56
CA VAL A 167 -11.25 -5.59 -13.72
C VAL A 167 -10.88 -5.49 -12.24
N MET A 168 -9.61 -5.76 -11.91
CA MET A 168 -9.11 -5.66 -10.54
C MET A 168 -9.06 -4.22 -10.03
N ALA A 169 -8.63 -3.26 -10.86
CA ALA A 169 -8.61 -1.84 -10.51
C ALA A 169 -10.02 -1.23 -10.32
N GLN A 170 -11.05 -1.89 -10.84
CA GLN A 170 -12.46 -1.51 -10.63
C GLN A 170 -13.13 -2.32 -9.51
N HIS A 171 -12.41 -3.26 -8.89
CA HIS A 171 -12.94 -4.12 -7.84
C HIS A 171 -12.71 -3.50 -6.46
N ARG A 172 -13.72 -2.78 -5.93
CA ARG A 172 -13.59 -2.02 -4.67
C ARG A 172 -13.05 -2.87 -3.51
N HIS A 173 -13.59 -4.07 -3.29
CA HIS A 173 -13.12 -4.95 -2.21
C HIS A 173 -11.67 -5.37 -2.39
N CYS A 174 -11.21 -5.57 -3.63
CA CYS A 174 -9.81 -5.92 -3.90
C CYS A 174 -8.88 -4.79 -3.45
N LEU A 175 -9.24 -3.56 -3.80
CA LEU A 175 -8.44 -2.38 -3.45
C LEU A 175 -8.53 -2.04 -1.96
N GLU A 176 -9.70 -2.20 -1.33
CA GLU A 176 -9.87 -2.04 0.11
C GLU A 176 -8.96 -3.01 0.88
N THR A 177 -8.97 -4.29 0.52
CA THR A 177 -8.10 -5.30 1.15
C THR A 177 -6.63 -4.94 0.97
N VAL A 178 -6.20 -4.64 -0.26
CA VAL A 178 -4.79 -4.29 -0.56
C VAL A 178 -4.33 -3.04 0.20
N ILE A 179 -5.12 -1.96 0.20
CA ILE A 179 -4.79 -0.73 0.95
C ILE A 179 -4.73 -1.02 2.45
N GLN A 180 -5.60 -1.86 2.96
CA GLN A 180 -5.62 -2.17 4.38
C GLN A 180 -4.39 -2.98 4.83
N CYS A 181 -3.92 -3.91 3.99
CA CYS A 181 -2.66 -4.61 4.24
C CYS A 181 -1.47 -3.63 4.29
N MET A 182 -1.47 -2.60 3.43
CA MET A 182 -0.46 -1.54 3.47
C MET A 182 -0.61 -0.62 4.70
N GLU A 183 -1.83 -0.32 5.13
CA GLU A 183 -2.09 0.49 6.33
C GLU A 183 -1.57 -0.20 7.59
N ASP A 184 -1.74 -1.52 7.68
CA ASP A 184 -1.36 -2.35 8.84
C ASP A 184 0.10 -2.85 8.77
N HIS A 185 0.97 -2.28 7.90
CA HIS A 185 2.32 -2.79 7.58
C HIS A 185 3.30 -2.94 8.76
N ASP A 186 3.07 -2.25 9.87
CA ASP A 186 3.89 -2.39 11.09
C ASP A 186 3.62 -3.71 11.85
N THR A 187 2.43 -4.30 11.65
CA THR A 187 1.96 -5.48 12.39
C THR A 187 1.60 -6.66 11.50
N GLU A 188 1.40 -6.42 10.20
CA GLU A 188 1.04 -7.43 9.22
C GLU A 188 2.27 -8.22 8.73
N ASP A 189 2.02 -9.39 8.16
CA ASP A 189 3.06 -10.22 7.55
C ASP A 189 3.80 -9.49 6.40
N GLU A 190 5.13 -9.55 6.39
CA GLU A 190 5.97 -8.85 5.42
C GLU A 190 5.67 -9.27 3.97
N GLU A 191 5.42 -10.57 3.72
CA GLU A 191 5.10 -11.07 2.38
C GLU A 191 3.71 -10.58 1.94
N LEU A 192 2.76 -10.55 2.87
CA LEU A 192 1.40 -10.06 2.61
C LEU A 192 1.40 -8.57 2.25
N VAL A 193 2.16 -7.74 2.98
CA VAL A 193 2.35 -6.31 2.67
C VAL A 193 3.07 -6.14 1.33
N THR A 194 4.10 -6.93 1.06
CA THR A 194 4.84 -6.90 -0.21
C THR A 194 3.93 -7.24 -1.39
N ASN A 195 3.11 -8.28 -1.28
CA ASN A 195 2.13 -8.65 -2.29
C ASN A 195 1.09 -7.55 -2.51
N ALA A 196 0.64 -6.90 -1.44
CA ALA A 196 -0.32 -5.80 -1.51
C ALA A 196 0.27 -4.60 -2.29
N ILE A 197 1.45 -4.11 -1.93
CA ILE A 197 2.05 -2.95 -2.60
C ILE A 197 2.39 -3.24 -4.07
N GLU A 198 2.88 -4.44 -4.39
CA GLU A 198 3.14 -4.84 -5.78
C GLU A 198 1.85 -4.95 -6.61
N THR A 199 0.78 -5.50 -6.01
CA THR A 199 -0.54 -5.56 -6.65
C THR A 199 -1.03 -4.17 -7.02
N ILE A 200 -1.06 -3.23 -6.08
CA ILE A 200 -1.60 -1.89 -6.37
C ILE A 200 -0.71 -1.08 -7.33
N VAL A 201 0.62 -1.26 -7.31
CA VAL A 201 1.54 -0.63 -8.27
C VAL A 201 1.21 -1.05 -9.71
N ASN A 202 0.90 -2.34 -9.92
CA ASN A 202 0.48 -2.83 -11.24
C ASN A 202 -0.86 -2.27 -11.68
N LEU A 203 -1.81 -2.16 -10.75
CA LEU A 203 -3.16 -1.65 -11.03
C LEU A 203 -3.20 -0.12 -11.17
N ALA A 204 -2.16 0.59 -10.73
CA ALA A 204 -2.10 2.04 -10.65
C ALA A 204 -2.52 2.79 -11.94
N PRO A 205 -2.14 2.36 -13.16
CA PRO A 205 -2.56 3.05 -14.39
C PRO A 205 -4.08 3.08 -14.61
N PHE A 206 -4.82 2.14 -14.02
CA PHE A 206 -6.28 2.03 -14.14
C PHE A 206 -7.02 2.44 -12.86
N LEU A 207 -6.29 2.74 -11.79
CA LEU A 207 -6.87 3.06 -10.49
C LEU A 207 -7.39 4.51 -10.45
N ASN A 208 -8.68 4.64 -10.15
CA ASN A 208 -9.32 5.91 -9.80
C ASN A 208 -9.67 5.91 -8.31
N LEU A 209 -9.08 6.82 -7.54
CA LEU A 209 -9.28 6.92 -6.10
C LEU A 209 -10.74 7.21 -5.69
N ARG A 210 -11.56 7.74 -6.60
CA ARG A 210 -13.00 7.94 -6.36
C ARG A 210 -13.76 6.63 -6.12
N ILE A 211 -13.16 5.47 -6.44
CA ILE A 211 -13.74 4.19 -6.05
C ILE A 211 -13.97 4.10 -4.55
N PHE A 212 -13.22 4.85 -3.74
CA PHE A 212 -13.35 4.91 -2.29
C PHE A 212 -14.45 5.89 -1.79
N SER A 213 -14.97 6.79 -2.64
CA SER A 213 -15.95 7.84 -2.27
C SER A 213 -17.35 7.37 -1.87
N SER A 214 -17.68 6.08 -2.02
CA SER A 214 -19.04 5.57 -1.78
C SER A 214 -19.50 5.79 -0.34
N SER A 215 -20.71 6.34 -0.18
CA SER A 215 -21.41 6.45 1.10
C SER A 215 -22.03 5.14 1.59
N LYS A 216 -22.08 4.11 0.73
CA LYS A 216 -22.53 2.78 1.14
C LYS A 216 -21.45 2.16 2.02
N PRO A 217 -21.77 1.71 3.24
CA PRO A 217 -20.82 1.02 4.08
C PRO A 217 -20.31 -0.21 3.32
N SER A 218 -18.99 -0.30 3.14
CA SER A 218 -18.39 -1.54 2.67
C SER A 218 -18.64 -2.61 3.73
N GLN A 219 -18.96 -3.83 3.29
CA GLN A 219 -19.08 -4.98 4.17
C GLN A 219 -17.71 -5.46 4.68
N HIS A 220 -16.64 -4.71 4.46
CA HIS A 220 -15.28 -5.04 4.84
C HIS A 220 -14.65 -3.83 5.52
N ALA A 221 -13.56 -3.30 4.99
CA ALA A 221 -12.88 -2.13 5.51
C ALA A 221 -13.41 -0.83 4.90
N HIS A 222 -13.75 0.14 5.75
CA HIS A 222 -14.16 1.46 5.30
C HIS A 222 -12.93 2.31 4.94
N ILE A 223 -12.35 2.07 3.77
CA ILE A 223 -11.26 2.90 3.21
C ILE A 223 -11.86 4.12 2.51
N THR A 224 -11.37 5.30 2.88
CA THR A 224 -11.64 6.57 2.19
C THR A 224 -10.46 6.92 1.29
N GLU A 225 -10.65 7.85 0.36
CA GLU A 225 -9.61 8.36 -0.54
C GLU A 225 -8.42 8.91 0.26
N LYS A 226 -8.72 9.66 1.32
CA LYS A 226 -7.70 10.22 2.21
C LYS A 226 -6.90 9.11 2.91
N ARG A 227 -7.60 8.11 3.47
CA ARG A 227 -6.93 6.97 4.13
C ARG A 227 -6.09 6.14 3.16
N ALA A 228 -6.55 5.98 1.92
CA ALA A 228 -5.76 5.30 0.89
C ALA A 228 -4.45 6.03 0.60
N VAL A 229 -4.47 7.35 0.46
CA VAL A 229 -3.24 8.14 0.27
C VAL A 229 -2.35 8.09 1.52
N GLU A 230 -2.92 8.16 2.73
CA GLU A 230 -2.17 8.02 3.99
C GLU A 230 -1.46 6.66 4.10
N ALA A 231 -2.11 5.56 3.69
CA ALA A 231 -1.47 4.25 3.65
C ALA A 231 -0.28 4.21 2.67
N ILE A 232 -0.42 4.83 1.49
CA ILE A 232 0.68 4.95 0.52
C ILE A 232 1.83 5.79 1.10
N MET A 233 1.51 6.86 1.84
CA MET A 233 2.51 7.68 2.53
C MET A 233 3.26 6.88 3.61
N GLY A 234 2.56 6.04 4.38
CA GLY A 234 3.19 5.12 5.33
C GLY A 234 4.21 4.20 4.65
N MET A 235 3.83 3.61 3.51
CA MET A 235 4.75 2.78 2.71
C MET A 235 5.95 3.57 2.16
N LEU A 236 5.77 4.83 1.79
CA LEU A 236 6.85 5.72 1.33
C LEU A 236 7.85 6.06 2.45
N GLU A 237 7.37 6.14 3.69
CA GLU A 237 8.18 6.38 4.88
C GLU A 237 8.84 5.12 5.45
N SER A 238 8.43 3.93 4.99
CA SER A 238 8.95 2.65 5.45
C SER A 238 10.49 2.52 5.33
N PRO A 239 11.13 1.87 6.32
CA PRO A 239 12.55 1.53 6.23
C PRO A 239 12.83 0.43 5.19
N ILE A 240 11.83 -0.34 4.76
CA ILE A 240 12.00 -1.44 3.82
C ILE A 240 12.16 -0.88 2.40
N LYS A 241 13.32 -1.14 1.80
CA LYS A 241 13.69 -0.60 0.48
C LYS A 241 12.66 -0.89 -0.60
N ALA A 242 12.20 -2.14 -0.69
CA ALA A 242 11.22 -2.54 -1.69
C ALA A 242 9.91 -1.72 -1.57
N TRP A 243 9.45 -1.49 -0.34
CA TRP A 243 8.19 -0.81 -0.07
C TRP A 243 8.23 0.67 -0.40
N HIS A 244 9.27 1.41 0.01
CA HIS A 244 9.34 2.83 -0.33
C HIS A 244 9.61 3.08 -1.82
N CYS A 245 10.32 2.17 -2.50
CA CYS A 245 10.50 2.26 -3.96
C CYS A 245 9.15 2.07 -4.66
N ALA A 246 8.41 1.03 -4.27
CA ALA A 246 7.10 0.73 -4.83
C ALA A 246 6.08 1.84 -4.54
N ALA A 247 6.09 2.42 -3.34
CA ALA A 247 5.24 3.56 -2.98
C ALA A 247 5.57 4.84 -3.78
N ALA A 248 6.86 5.13 -4.00
CA ALA A 248 7.28 6.24 -4.85
C ALA A 248 6.77 6.06 -6.29
N GLU A 249 6.93 4.86 -6.85
CA GLU A 249 6.41 4.51 -8.17
C GLU A 249 4.88 4.60 -8.22
N LEU A 250 4.18 4.09 -7.22
CA LEU A 250 2.72 4.15 -7.11
C LEU A 250 2.22 5.60 -7.17
N LEU A 251 2.77 6.50 -6.35
CA LEU A 251 2.40 7.92 -6.35
C LEU A 251 2.66 8.56 -7.71
N GLY A 252 3.82 8.27 -8.31
CA GLY A 252 4.18 8.74 -9.65
C GLY A 252 3.21 8.26 -10.73
N ARG A 253 2.70 7.03 -10.65
CA ARG A 253 1.72 6.49 -11.60
C ARG A 253 0.31 7.05 -11.36
N LEU A 254 -0.09 7.22 -10.10
CA LEU A 254 -1.43 7.70 -9.76
C LEU A 254 -1.66 9.17 -10.13
N ILE A 255 -0.65 10.03 -9.97
CA ILE A 255 -0.79 11.47 -10.23
C ILE A 255 -1.02 11.78 -11.72
N VAL A 256 -0.64 10.88 -12.63
CA VAL A 256 -0.87 11.04 -14.08
C VAL A 256 -2.37 11.01 -14.41
N ASN A 257 -3.20 10.39 -13.57
CA ASN A 257 -4.64 10.43 -13.75
C ASN A 257 -5.21 11.72 -13.12
N PRO A 258 -5.80 12.64 -13.92
CA PRO A 258 -6.30 13.92 -13.42
C PRO A 258 -7.42 13.78 -12.39
N ASP A 259 -8.16 12.66 -12.40
CA ASP A 259 -9.18 12.40 -11.39
C ASP A 259 -8.59 12.11 -9.99
N ASN A 260 -7.33 11.69 -9.93
CA ASN A 260 -6.63 11.41 -8.68
C ASN A 260 -5.94 12.65 -8.10
N GLU A 261 -5.63 13.67 -8.92
CA GLU A 261 -4.92 14.87 -8.50
C GLU A 261 -5.50 15.54 -7.24
N PRO A 262 -6.84 15.77 -7.11
CA PRO A 262 -7.39 16.45 -5.94
C PRO A 262 -7.11 15.74 -4.62
N PHE A 263 -6.89 14.42 -4.65
CA PHE A 263 -6.62 13.60 -3.47
C PHE A 263 -5.12 13.55 -3.14
N ILE A 264 -4.24 13.65 -4.15
CA ILE A 264 -2.78 13.53 -3.98
C ILE A 264 -2.11 14.89 -3.73
N VAL A 265 -2.55 15.95 -4.41
CA VAL A 265 -1.98 17.31 -4.31
C VAL A 265 -1.87 17.83 -2.86
N PRO A 266 -2.81 17.56 -1.93
CA PRO A 266 -2.67 17.94 -0.52
C PRO A 266 -1.43 17.34 0.17
N PHE A 267 -0.96 16.18 -0.27
CA PHE A 267 0.19 15.46 0.30
C PHE A 267 1.52 15.77 -0.38
N VAL A 268 1.52 16.51 -1.50
CA VAL A 268 2.72 16.82 -2.29
C VAL A 268 3.90 17.35 -1.47
N PRO A 269 3.74 18.25 -0.48
CA PRO A 269 4.89 18.69 0.32
C PRO A 269 5.60 17.56 1.07
N GLN A 270 4.85 16.58 1.58
CA GLN A 270 5.41 15.42 2.28
C GLN A 270 6.04 14.44 1.27
N VAL A 271 5.35 14.22 0.14
CA VAL A 271 5.85 13.39 -0.97
C VAL A 271 7.19 13.93 -1.47
N TYR A 272 7.29 15.22 -1.79
CA TYR A 272 8.52 15.81 -2.34
C TYR A 272 9.68 15.73 -1.37
N LYS A 273 9.47 16.09 -0.10
CA LYS A 273 10.51 15.94 0.93
C LYS A 273 11.08 14.52 0.91
N ARG A 274 10.22 13.50 0.90
CA ARG A 274 10.64 12.10 0.94
C ARG A 274 11.26 11.63 -0.39
N LEU A 275 10.68 11.96 -1.53
CA LEU A 275 11.25 11.61 -2.85
C LEU A 275 12.63 12.25 -3.05
N VAL A 276 12.79 13.51 -2.66
CA VAL A 276 14.07 14.22 -2.74
C VAL A 276 15.10 13.59 -1.81
N ASP A 277 14.71 13.07 -0.64
CA ASP A 277 15.60 12.27 0.23
C ASP A 277 16.04 10.96 -0.42
N LEU A 278 15.14 10.25 -1.11
CA LEU A 278 15.46 9.02 -1.85
C LEU A 278 16.49 9.25 -2.98
N LEU A 279 16.54 10.45 -3.58
CA LEU A 279 17.58 10.79 -4.57
C LEU A 279 19.01 10.68 -4.01
N SER A 280 19.17 10.81 -2.68
CA SER A 280 20.48 10.73 -2.01
C SER A 280 20.91 9.31 -1.66
N PHE A 281 20.03 8.32 -1.85
CA PHE A 281 20.34 6.94 -1.52
C PHE A 281 21.32 6.39 -2.56
N LEU A 282 22.25 5.52 -2.12
CA LEU A 282 23.18 4.83 -3.03
C LEU A 282 22.49 3.73 -3.86
N GLY A 283 21.23 3.40 -3.53
CA GLY A 283 20.45 2.39 -4.23
C GLY A 283 19.89 2.92 -5.54
N ALA A 284 20.34 2.36 -6.66
CA ALA A 284 19.89 2.70 -8.00
C ALA A 284 18.35 2.65 -8.15
N ASP A 285 17.70 1.62 -7.57
CA ASP A 285 16.25 1.46 -7.67
C ASP A 285 15.48 2.59 -6.97
N ALA A 286 15.97 3.06 -5.81
CA ALA A 286 15.33 4.14 -5.06
C ALA A 286 15.45 5.48 -5.80
N GLN A 287 16.62 5.74 -6.39
CA GLN A 287 16.83 6.90 -7.25
C GLN A 287 15.95 6.83 -8.50
N ALA A 288 15.87 5.67 -9.15
CA ALA A 288 15.04 5.47 -10.34
C ALA A 288 13.55 5.71 -10.05
N ALA A 289 13.02 5.13 -8.97
CA ALA A 289 11.63 5.31 -8.55
C ALA A 289 11.34 6.77 -8.20
N ALA A 290 12.23 7.42 -7.43
CA ALA A 290 12.06 8.81 -7.03
C ALA A 290 12.12 9.78 -8.22
N VAL A 291 13.09 9.62 -9.13
CA VAL A 291 13.18 10.45 -10.35
C VAL A 291 11.96 10.24 -11.24
N ALA A 292 11.50 9.00 -11.42
CA ALA A 292 10.31 8.72 -12.22
C ALA A 292 9.06 9.39 -11.63
N ALA A 293 8.88 9.33 -10.30
CA ALA A 293 7.78 9.98 -9.63
C ALA A 293 7.86 11.52 -9.77
N LEU A 294 9.02 12.12 -9.46
CA LEU A 294 9.23 13.56 -9.56
C LEU A 294 9.00 14.09 -10.98
N HIS A 295 9.42 13.33 -12.00
CA HIS A 295 9.15 13.65 -13.39
C HIS A 295 7.65 13.73 -13.68
N ASN A 296 6.89 12.71 -13.30
CA ASN A 296 5.44 12.67 -13.52
C ASN A 296 4.75 13.81 -12.76
N PHE A 297 5.12 14.07 -11.50
CA PHE A 297 4.59 15.21 -10.74
C PHE A 297 4.88 16.55 -11.45
N ALA A 298 6.07 16.75 -12.00
CA ALA A 298 6.43 17.98 -12.71
C ALA A 298 5.69 18.13 -14.07
N GLU A 299 5.31 17.02 -14.70
CA GLU A 299 4.56 17.02 -15.96
C GLU A 299 3.09 17.44 -15.75
N VAL A 300 2.47 16.97 -14.66
CA VAL A 300 1.01 17.06 -14.43
C VAL A 300 0.47 18.50 -14.36
N ASN A 301 0.98 19.35 -13.46
CA ASN A 301 0.45 20.71 -13.33
C ASN A 301 1.49 21.74 -12.85
N MET A 302 1.16 23.02 -13.02
CA MET A 302 2.00 24.16 -12.66
C MET A 302 2.30 24.21 -11.16
N ASP A 303 1.32 23.96 -10.30
CA ASP A 303 1.48 24.04 -8.83
C ASP A 303 2.51 23.02 -8.33
N CYS A 304 2.50 21.79 -8.86
CA CYS A 304 3.52 20.78 -8.62
C CYS A 304 4.92 21.29 -9.01
N ARG A 305 5.08 21.90 -10.19
CA ARG A 305 6.37 22.46 -10.63
C ARG A 305 6.87 23.58 -9.71
N LEU A 306 6.00 24.49 -9.30
CA LEU A 306 6.36 25.59 -8.39
C LEU A 306 6.79 25.04 -7.03
N ARG A 307 6.06 24.05 -6.49
CA ARG A 307 6.41 23.43 -5.21
C ARG A 307 7.72 22.67 -5.28
N LEU A 308 7.97 21.92 -6.37
CA LEU A 308 9.18 21.11 -6.52
C LEU A 308 10.45 21.97 -6.58
N VAL A 309 10.42 23.11 -7.29
CA VAL A 309 11.56 24.04 -7.31
C VAL A 309 11.90 24.60 -5.93
N ASN A 310 10.88 24.79 -5.09
CA ASN A 310 11.05 25.29 -3.73
C ASN A 310 11.38 24.19 -2.70
N GLU A 311 11.32 22.91 -3.09
CA GLU A 311 11.72 21.82 -2.22
C GLU A 311 13.24 21.83 -2.03
N ARG A 312 13.66 21.71 -0.76
CA ARG A 312 15.06 21.89 -0.40
C ARG A 312 15.91 20.81 -1.06
N TRP A 313 16.97 21.25 -1.74
CA TRP A 313 17.94 20.40 -2.42
C TRP A 313 17.42 19.64 -3.65
N ALA A 314 16.16 19.83 -4.07
CA ALA A 314 15.60 19.11 -5.21
C ALA A 314 16.44 19.29 -6.48
N ILE A 315 16.68 20.53 -6.90
CA ILE A 315 17.47 20.86 -8.10
C ILE A 315 18.89 20.29 -8.00
N GLY A 316 19.57 20.54 -6.87
CA GLY A 316 20.94 20.08 -6.66
C GLY A 316 21.09 18.55 -6.66
N ARG A 317 20.11 17.82 -6.11
CA ARG A 317 20.13 16.34 -6.09
C ARG A 317 19.80 15.75 -7.46
N LEU A 318 18.90 16.35 -8.23
CA LEU A 318 18.66 15.98 -9.63
C LEU A 318 19.91 16.19 -10.49
N LEU A 319 20.59 17.33 -10.32
CA LEU A 319 21.86 17.61 -11.00
C LEU A 319 22.95 16.60 -10.62
N LYS A 320 23.04 16.22 -9.35
CA LYS A 320 23.99 15.20 -8.89
C LYS A 320 23.79 13.85 -9.60
N ILE A 321 22.54 13.42 -9.80
CA ILE A 321 22.23 12.19 -10.54
C ILE A 321 22.67 12.27 -12.00
N ILE A 322 22.55 13.45 -12.60
CA ILE A 322 22.95 13.70 -14.00
C ILE A 322 24.48 13.69 -14.13
N GLN A 323 25.18 14.36 -13.22
CA GLN A 323 26.64 14.51 -13.25
C GLN A 323 27.38 13.26 -12.78
N SER A 324 26.80 12.48 -11.87
CA SER A 324 27.29 11.17 -11.43
C SER A 324 26.41 10.09 -12.06
N PRO A 325 26.66 9.70 -13.32
CA PRO A 325 25.67 9.03 -14.15
C PRO A 325 25.20 7.72 -13.53
N HIS A 326 23.88 7.65 -13.35
CA HIS A 326 23.16 6.46 -12.92
C HIS A 326 23.37 5.31 -13.94
N PRO A 327 23.42 4.02 -13.52
CA PRO A 327 23.58 2.89 -14.44
C PRO A 327 22.50 2.81 -15.53
N LEU A 328 21.30 3.31 -15.24
CA LEU A 328 20.20 3.43 -16.20
C LEU A 328 20.14 4.84 -16.79
N LEU A 329 20.46 4.97 -18.08
CA LEU A 329 20.47 6.25 -18.80
C LEU A 329 19.10 6.96 -18.77
N GLU A 330 18.00 6.21 -18.80
CA GLU A 330 16.64 6.75 -18.72
C GLU A 330 16.39 7.53 -17.42
N VAL A 331 17.07 7.18 -16.33
CA VAL A 331 16.97 7.92 -15.06
C VAL A 331 17.60 9.30 -15.20
N CYS A 332 18.80 9.39 -15.78
CA CYS A 332 19.44 10.68 -16.07
C CYS A 332 18.61 11.52 -17.05
N ARG A 333 18.02 10.89 -18.08
CA ARG A 333 17.14 11.56 -19.04
C ARG A 333 15.90 12.13 -18.36
N LYS A 334 15.20 11.35 -17.53
CA LYS A 334 14.03 11.81 -16.77
C LYS A 334 14.39 12.92 -15.78
N ALA A 335 15.55 12.85 -15.12
CA ALA A 335 16.02 13.92 -14.25
C ALA A 335 16.23 15.23 -15.03
N ALA A 336 16.84 15.16 -16.21
CA ALA A 336 17.03 16.33 -17.09
C ALA A 336 15.69 16.90 -17.59
N LEU A 337 14.76 16.05 -18.02
CA LEU A 337 13.41 16.46 -18.43
C LEU A 337 12.60 17.05 -17.26
N THR A 338 12.83 16.58 -16.04
CA THR A 338 12.23 17.19 -14.84
C THR A 338 12.74 18.62 -14.68
N LEU A 339 14.04 18.86 -14.78
CA LEU A 339 14.62 20.22 -14.75
C LEU A 339 14.11 21.09 -15.91
N GLU A 340 13.93 20.51 -17.09
CA GLU A 340 13.34 21.20 -18.25
C GLU A 340 11.90 21.65 -17.97
N ASN A 341 11.05 20.74 -17.46
CA ASN A 341 9.68 21.06 -17.07
C ASN A 341 9.65 22.21 -16.04
N LEU A 342 10.58 22.21 -15.08
CA LEU A 342 10.70 23.28 -14.10
C LEU A 342 11.13 24.62 -14.72
N ALA A 343 12.02 24.60 -15.73
CA ALA A 343 12.51 25.79 -16.42
C ALA A 343 11.47 26.45 -17.33
N CYS A 344 10.52 25.68 -17.85
CA CYS A 344 9.38 26.20 -18.62
C CYS A 344 8.53 27.19 -17.83
N GLU A 345 8.53 27.11 -16.49
CA GLU A 345 7.76 28.00 -15.61
C GLU A 345 8.50 29.30 -15.29
N PRO A 346 7.98 30.48 -15.70
CA PRO A 346 8.67 31.74 -15.50
C PRO A 346 8.97 32.07 -14.03
N GLN A 347 8.13 31.61 -13.11
CA GLN A 347 8.26 31.86 -11.67
C GLN A 347 9.42 31.09 -11.03
N ASN A 348 9.87 30.00 -11.65
CA ASN A 348 10.97 29.17 -11.19
C ASN A 348 12.36 29.70 -11.59
N ARG A 349 12.38 30.71 -12.47
CA ARG A 349 13.60 31.21 -13.11
C ARG A 349 14.64 31.66 -12.10
N THR A 350 14.25 32.44 -11.10
CA THR A 350 15.21 33.00 -10.12
C THR A 350 15.96 31.90 -9.37
N GLN A 351 15.27 30.82 -9.01
CA GLN A 351 15.84 29.67 -8.31
C GLN A 351 16.74 28.85 -9.25
N LEU A 352 16.32 28.63 -10.49
CA LEU A 352 17.08 27.85 -11.47
C LEU A 352 18.33 28.59 -11.98
N MET A 353 18.31 29.93 -12.07
CA MET A 353 19.47 30.73 -12.45
C MET A 353 20.67 30.54 -11.50
N ALA A 354 20.43 30.15 -10.25
CA ALA A 354 21.52 29.82 -9.32
C ALA A 354 22.38 28.62 -9.78
N TYR A 355 21.89 27.83 -10.74
CA TYR A 355 22.54 26.65 -11.31
C TYR A 355 22.96 26.85 -12.77
N GLU A 356 22.90 28.08 -13.30
CA GLU A 356 23.19 28.39 -14.72
C GLU A 356 24.56 27.87 -15.18
N SER A 357 25.61 28.06 -14.37
CA SER A 357 26.95 27.57 -14.71
C SER A 357 26.99 26.05 -14.84
N THR A 358 26.33 25.33 -13.94
CA THR A 358 26.23 23.87 -13.98
C THR A 358 25.43 23.39 -15.20
N PHE A 359 24.36 24.10 -15.57
CA PHE A 359 23.60 23.80 -16.79
C PHE A 359 24.44 23.98 -18.04
N ALA A 360 25.23 25.06 -18.12
CA ALA A 360 26.15 25.31 -19.23
C ALA A 360 27.23 24.23 -19.32
N GLU A 361 27.85 23.86 -18.20
CA GLU A 361 28.84 22.78 -18.15
C GLU A 361 28.27 21.48 -18.74
N ILE A 362 27.09 21.04 -18.28
CA ILE A 362 26.45 19.82 -18.78
C ILE A 362 26.12 19.94 -20.28
N ALA A 363 25.62 21.11 -20.73
CA ALA A 363 25.29 21.35 -22.13
C ALA A 363 26.51 21.19 -23.06
N PHE A 364 27.70 21.60 -22.61
CA PHE A 364 28.94 21.49 -23.38
C PHE A 364 29.70 20.17 -23.16
N SER A 365 29.44 19.44 -22.07
CA SER A 365 30.18 18.21 -21.73
C SER A 365 29.47 16.90 -22.11
N ASP A 366 28.13 16.82 -22.01
CA ASP A 366 27.37 15.60 -22.29
C ASP A 366 26.52 15.75 -23.56
N ALA A 367 27.00 15.20 -24.67
CA ALA A 367 26.31 15.25 -25.95
C ALA A 367 24.89 14.66 -25.92
N ARG A 368 24.58 13.73 -24.98
CA ARG A 368 23.27 13.08 -24.90
C ARG A 368 22.21 13.97 -24.26
N LEU A 369 22.62 14.84 -23.33
CA LEU A 369 21.74 15.76 -22.60
C LEU A 369 21.88 17.21 -23.09
N SER A 370 22.84 17.47 -23.99
CA SER A 370 23.18 18.80 -24.51
C SER A 370 21.96 19.57 -25.01
N ASP A 371 21.10 18.96 -25.84
CA ASP A 371 19.89 19.60 -26.36
C ASP A 371 18.92 20.01 -25.24
N THR A 372 18.72 19.13 -24.25
CA THR A 372 17.82 19.41 -23.13
C THR A 372 18.34 20.57 -22.28
N PHE A 373 19.63 20.60 -21.98
CA PHE A 373 20.23 21.69 -21.21
C PHE A 373 20.36 22.98 -22.00
N ALA A 374 20.53 22.92 -23.33
CA ALA A 374 20.45 24.08 -24.19
C ALA A 374 19.03 24.69 -24.18
N ARG A 375 17.98 23.85 -24.21
CA ARG A 375 16.58 24.29 -24.05
C ARG A 375 16.32 24.93 -22.68
N ILE A 376 16.84 24.33 -21.59
CA ILE A 376 16.78 24.93 -20.24
C ILE A 376 17.42 26.32 -20.23
N LEU A 377 18.66 26.44 -20.71
CA LEU A 377 19.37 27.73 -20.77
C LEU A 377 18.64 28.75 -21.64
N TYR A 378 18.06 28.31 -22.76
CA TYR A 378 17.25 29.16 -23.61
C TYR A 378 16.02 29.71 -22.86
N GLU A 379 15.26 28.88 -22.16
CA GLU A 379 14.10 29.33 -21.36
C GLU A 379 14.52 30.32 -20.25
N LEU A 380 15.65 30.02 -19.58
CA LEU A 380 16.24 30.83 -18.54
C LEU A 380 16.90 32.12 -19.04
N THR A 381 17.04 32.35 -20.35
CA THR A 381 17.64 33.56 -20.93
C THR A 381 16.66 34.33 -21.80
N SER A 382 15.97 33.68 -22.74
CA SER A 382 15.08 34.28 -23.75
C SER A 382 13.96 35.15 -23.18
N LYS A 383 13.36 34.75 -22.06
CA LYS A 383 12.25 35.49 -21.42
C LYS A 383 12.67 36.67 -20.51
N ALA A 384 13.97 37.00 -20.37
CA ALA A 384 14.44 38.16 -19.56
C ALA A 384 14.16 39.51 -20.23
N ASN A 385 13.94 39.54 -21.54
CA ASN A 385 13.95 40.80 -22.30
C ASN A 385 12.65 41.61 -22.29
N SER A 386 11.76 41.43 -21.30
CA SER A 386 10.64 42.37 -21.13
C SER A 386 10.84 43.41 -20.03
N LYS A 387 11.77 43.23 -19.07
CA LYS A 387 11.94 44.17 -17.93
C LYS A 387 13.35 44.31 -17.32
N LEU A 388 14.44 43.93 -17.98
CA LEU A 388 15.78 44.35 -17.52
C LEU A 388 16.25 45.59 -18.30
N GLY A 389 16.44 46.68 -17.57
CA GLY A 389 16.86 47.96 -18.11
C GLY A 389 18.14 47.87 -18.93
N THR A 390 18.19 48.68 -19.97
CA THR A 390 19.34 48.96 -20.83
C THR A 390 20.59 49.28 -19.99
N ALA A 391 21.42 48.29 -19.72
CA ALA A 391 22.82 48.51 -19.38
C ALA A 391 23.62 48.43 -20.68
N ARG A 392 24.00 49.60 -21.20
CA ARG A 392 24.97 49.74 -22.31
C ARG A 392 26.29 49.09 -21.88
N GLY A 393 26.60 47.91 -22.42
CA GLY A 393 27.95 47.35 -22.40
C GLY A 393 28.83 48.11 -23.39
N VAL A 394 29.75 48.90 -22.87
CA VAL A 394 30.87 49.49 -23.62
C VAL A 394 31.82 48.36 -23.98
N TRP A 395 31.92 48.01 -25.26
CA TRP A 395 32.99 47.17 -25.78
C TRP A 395 34.21 48.06 -26.00
N GLY A 396 35.28 47.82 -25.23
CA GLY A 396 36.59 48.41 -25.43
C GLY A 396 37.39 47.60 -26.47
N LEU A 397 38.05 48.34 -27.36
CA LEU A 397 38.98 47.91 -28.41
C LEU A 397 40.14 47.04 -27.93
#